data_AF-H6L275-F1
#
_entry.id   AF-H6L275-F1
#
_cell.length_a   1.000
_cell.length_b   1.000
_cell.length_c   1.000
_cell.angle_alpha   90.00
_cell.angle_beta   90.00
_cell.angle_gamma   90.00
#
_symmetry.space_group_name_H-M   'P 1'
#
loop_
_entity.id
_entity.type
_entity.pdbx_description
1 polymer ?
#
loop_
_entity_poly.entity_id
_entity_poly.type
_entity_poly.pdbx_seq_one_letter_code
_entity_poly.pdbx_strand_id
1 'polypeptide(L)'
;MDTSVILIFSILEDFAKRQKEISVFKLYTGRNIDLVSIEAPDDPDLDAAWYGGSKYMSQFILIGAYKSLEIDKFIAHLKTEVNWEEPEEVQLLVYDERTGDEIYRLINIFEAE
;
A
#
# COMPACT_ATOMS: atom_id res chain seq x y z
N MET A 1 -14.14 -12.22 6.29
CA MET A 1 -13.60 -11.18 7.17
C MET A 1 -12.47 -10.59 6.41
N ASP A 2 -12.71 -9.34 6.05
CA ASP A 2 -12.06 -8.69 4.94
C ASP A 2 -11.04 -7.71 5.52
N THR A 3 -9.90 -7.61 4.84
CA THR A 3 -8.78 -6.77 5.24
C THR A 3 -8.48 -5.81 4.08
N SER A 4 -8.56 -4.52 4.35
CA SER A 4 -8.19 -3.47 3.41
C SER A 4 -6.86 -2.88 3.81
N VAL A 5 -6.00 -2.67 2.83
CA VAL A 5 -4.67 -2.10 3.01
C VAL A 5 -4.47 -0.89 2.10
N ILE A 6 -3.80 0.13 2.63
CA ILE A 6 -3.30 1.27 1.87
C ILE A 6 -1.82 1.38 2.20
N LEU A 7 -0.97 1.11 1.23
CA LEU A 7 0.48 1.22 1.33
C LEU A 7 0.90 2.54 0.71
N ILE A 8 1.66 3.33 1.47
CA ILE A 8 2.12 4.66 1.11
C ILE A 8 3.64 4.66 1.19
N PHE A 9 4.32 5.20 0.18
CA PHE A 9 5.78 5.32 0.15
C PHE A 9 6.27 6.49 -0.70
N SER A 10 7.55 6.83 -0.56
CA SER A 10 8.17 8.02 -1.17
C SER A 10 8.07 8.04 -2.69
N ILE A 11 7.90 9.23 -3.27
CA ILE A 11 8.07 9.44 -4.73
C ILE A 11 9.52 9.35 -5.20
N LEU A 12 10.48 9.34 -4.26
CA LEU A 12 11.89 9.18 -4.58
C LEU A 12 12.24 7.71 -4.94
N GLU A 13 11.36 6.77 -4.59
CA GLU A 13 11.49 5.36 -4.95
C GLU A 13 11.25 5.12 -6.44
N ASP A 14 11.86 4.07 -6.99
CA ASP A 14 11.45 3.51 -8.28
C ASP A 14 10.13 2.75 -8.11
N PHE A 15 9.02 3.43 -8.42
CA PHE A 15 7.67 2.89 -8.31
C PHE A 15 7.51 1.51 -8.97
N ALA A 16 7.91 1.38 -10.24
CA ALA A 16 7.71 0.16 -11.01
C ALA A 16 8.51 -1.01 -10.41
N LYS A 17 9.71 -0.73 -9.91
CA LYS A 17 10.52 -1.71 -9.20
C LYS A 17 9.89 -2.12 -7.87
N ARG A 18 9.45 -1.17 -7.03
CA ARG A 18 8.79 -1.48 -5.74
C ARG A 18 7.50 -2.25 -5.96
N GLN A 19 6.65 -1.83 -6.89
CA GLN A 19 5.40 -2.52 -7.19
C GLN A 19 5.64 -3.97 -7.61
N LYS A 20 6.68 -4.23 -8.42
CA LYS A 20 7.06 -5.59 -8.81
C LYS A 20 7.49 -6.43 -7.61
N GLU A 21 8.34 -5.91 -6.74
CA GLU A 21 8.79 -6.61 -5.52
C GLU A 21 7.65 -6.85 -4.52
N ILE A 22 6.72 -5.91 -4.38
CA ILE A 22 5.53 -6.08 -3.54
C ILE A 22 4.62 -7.18 -4.12
N SER A 23 4.41 -7.18 -5.44
CA SER A 23 3.50 -8.09 -6.13
C SER A 23 3.88 -9.58 -6.03
N VAL A 24 5.11 -9.92 -5.63
CA VAL A 24 5.49 -11.34 -5.48
C VAL A 24 4.97 -11.97 -4.19
N PHE A 25 4.45 -11.19 -3.24
CA PHE A 25 3.85 -11.73 -2.01
C PHE A 25 2.71 -12.68 -2.35
N LYS A 26 2.73 -13.87 -1.75
CA LYS A 26 1.74 -14.92 -1.99
C LYS A 26 0.64 -14.86 -0.94
N LEU A 27 -0.61 -14.70 -1.41
CA LEU A 27 -1.80 -14.91 -0.61
C LEU A 27 -1.96 -16.40 -0.27
N TYR A 28 -2.76 -16.71 0.75
CA TYR A 28 -3.07 -18.10 1.13
C TYR A 28 -3.66 -18.94 -0.03
N THR A 29 -4.24 -18.28 -1.03
CA THR A 29 -4.79 -18.91 -2.25
C THR A 29 -3.71 -19.32 -3.27
N GLY A 30 -2.44 -18.98 -3.02
CA GLY A 30 -1.33 -19.14 -3.97
C GLY A 30 -1.23 -18.06 -5.05
N ARG A 31 -2.22 -17.17 -5.13
CA ARG A 31 -2.18 -15.99 -5.99
C ARG A 31 -1.21 -14.95 -5.43
N ASN A 32 -0.67 -14.15 -6.32
CA ASN A 32 0.07 -12.96 -5.94
C ASN A 32 -0.88 -11.91 -5.34
N ILE A 33 -0.35 -11.09 -4.46
CA ILE A 33 -1.03 -9.85 -4.07
C ILE A 33 -1.13 -8.93 -5.29
N ASP A 34 -2.25 -8.22 -5.38
CA ASP A 34 -2.52 -7.28 -6.45
C ASP A 34 -3.01 -5.98 -5.82
N LEU A 35 -2.13 -4.99 -5.76
CA LEU A 35 -2.43 -3.66 -5.23
C LEU A 35 -2.56 -2.70 -6.41
N VAL A 36 -3.64 -1.92 -6.40
CA VAL A 36 -3.93 -0.92 -7.43
C VAL A 36 -3.30 0.40 -7.01
N SER A 37 -2.61 1.05 -7.94
CA SER A 37 -2.08 2.39 -7.68
C SER A 37 -3.15 3.45 -7.79
N ILE A 38 -3.14 4.41 -6.87
CA ILE A 38 -3.88 5.66 -7.02
C ILE A 38 -2.93 6.66 -7.69
N GLU A 39 -2.84 6.60 -9.01
CA GLU A 39 -2.13 7.62 -9.79
C GLU A 39 -3.03 8.85 -9.95
N ALA A 40 -2.43 10.04 -9.87
CA ALA A 40 -3.03 11.19 -10.55
C ALA A 40 -2.96 10.84 -12.05
N PRO A 41 -4.10 10.70 -12.74
CA PRO A 41 -4.08 10.10 -14.05
C PRO A 41 -3.43 11.06 -15.03
N ASP A 42 -2.53 10.52 -15.86
CA ASP A 42 -2.34 11.03 -17.23
C ASP A 42 -3.55 10.64 -18.13
N ASP A 43 -4.63 10.09 -17.53
CA ASP A 43 -5.88 9.73 -18.19
C ASP A 43 -6.64 11.00 -18.60
N PRO A 44 -6.80 11.24 -19.91
CA PRO A 44 -7.56 12.38 -20.41
C PRO A 44 -9.06 12.33 -20.06
N ASP A 45 -9.60 11.17 -19.64
CA ASP A 45 -11.00 11.01 -19.21
C ASP A 45 -11.22 11.25 -17.70
N LEU A 46 -10.14 11.40 -16.91
CA LEU A 46 -10.23 11.94 -15.54
C LEU A 46 -10.19 13.46 -15.60
N ASP A 47 -11.21 13.98 -16.28
CA ASP A 47 -11.50 15.39 -16.51
C ASP A 47 -11.42 16.19 -15.20
N ALA A 48 -10.76 17.34 -15.31
CA ALA A 48 -10.60 18.56 -14.49
C ALA A 48 -11.33 18.76 -13.13
N ALA A 49 -12.30 17.94 -12.73
CA ALA A 49 -13.09 18.05 -11.50
C ALA A 49 -12.47 17.38 -10.27
N TRP A 50 -11.47 16.51 -10.42
CA TRP A 50 -10.67 16.01 -9.28
C TRP A 50 -9.70 17.07 -8.72
N TYR A 51 -9.47 18.15 -9.49
CA TYR A 51 -8.63 19.29 -9.12
C TYR A 51 -9.33 20.27 -8.16
N GLY A 52 -9.91 19.73 -7.08
CA GLY A 52 -10.30 20.47 -5.88
C GLY A 52 -9.41 20.15 -4.66
N GLY A 53 -8.56 19.12 -4.75
CA GLY A 53 -7.56 18.78 -3.74
C GLY A 53 -6.28 19.60 -3.90
N SER A 54 -5.62 19.94 -2.79
CA SER A 54 -4.34 20.63 -2.83
C SER A 54 -3.33 19.78 -3.62
N LYS A 55 -2.92 20.33 -4.77
CA LYS A 55 -1.67 20.03 -5.48
C LYS A 55 -0.64 19.47 -4.48
N TYR A 56 -0.07 18.28 -4.73
CA TYR A 56 1.01 17.65 -3.97
C TYR A 56 0.62 16.71 -2.80
N MET A 57 -0.10 15.62 -3.08
CA MET A 57 0.23 14.39 -2.36
C MET A 57 1.46 13.78 -3.04
N SER A 58 2.64 14.06 -2.50
CA SER A 58 3.94 13.68 -3.06
C SER A 58 4.36 12.28 -2.61
N GLN A 59 3.45 11.31 -2.67
CA GLN A 59 3.70 9.92 -2.26
C GLN A 59 2.99 8.97 -3.21
N PHE A 60 3.60 7.81 -3.46
CA PHE A 60 2.92 6.72 -4.14
C PHE A 60 1.94 6.06 -3.17
N ILE A 61 0.75 5.71 -3.70
CA ILE A 61 -0.28 5.02 -2.93
C ILE A 61 -0.67 3.76 -3.69
N LEU A 62 -0.67 2.65 -2.98
CA LEU A 62 -1.14 1.35 -3.44
C LEU A 62 -2.27 0.88 -2.52
N ILE A 63 -3.39 0.45 -3.09
CA ILE A 63 -4.58 -0.01 -2.34
C ILE A 63 -5.00 -1.42 -2.70
N GLY A 64 -5.53 -2.16 -1.74
CA GLY A 64 -6.12 -3.47 -1.98
C GLY A 64 -7.05 -3.93 -0.87
N ALA A 65 -7.95 -4.84 -1.20
CA ALA A 65 -8.86 -5.47 -0.26
C ALA A 65 -8.88 -6.98 -0.48
N TYR A 66 -8.72 -7.74 0.59
CA TYR A 66 -8.54 -9.18 0.52
C TYR A 66 -9.35 -9.88 1.60
N LYS A 67 -9.86 -11.07 1.27
CA LYS A 67 -10.38 -11.99 2.28
C LYS A 67 -9.18 -12.66 2.95
N SER A 68 -9.11 -12.60 4.28
CA SER A 68 -8.09 -13.34 5.06
C SER A 68 -6.63 -12.99 4.70
N LEU A 69 -6.28 -11.71 4.60
CA LEU A 69 -4.88 -11.30 4.48
C LEU A 69 -4.12 -11.64 5.78
N GLU A 70 -2.99 -12.33 5.64
CA GLU A 70 -2.06 -12.60 6.74
C GLU A 70 -1.18 -11.38 6.94
N ILE A 71 -1.70 -10.37 7.65
CA ILE A 71 -1.09 -9.03 7.72
C ILE A 71 0.35 -9.05 8.23
N ASP A 72 0.67 -9.87 9.23
CA ASP A 72 2.02 -9.96 9.78
C ASP A 72 3.02 -10.52 8.77
N LYS A 73 2.59 -11.49 7.94
CA LYS A 73 3.42 -12.02 6.85
C LYS A 73 3.60 -10.99 5.75
N PHE A 74 2.58 -10.20 5.46
CA PHE A 74 2.69 -9.13 4.47
C PHE A 74 3.64 -8.03 4.95
N ILE A 75 3.54 -7.62 6.22
CA ILE A 75 4.49 -6.68 6.84
C ILE A 75 5.91 -7.25 6.80
N ALA A 76 6.10 -8.53 7.12
CA ALA A 76 7.40 -9.18 7.04
C ALA A 76 7.96 -9.17 5.61
N HIS A 77 7.13 -9.44 4.60
CA HIS A 77 7.50 -9.34 3.19
C HIS A 77 7.95 -7.92 2.83
N LEU A 78 7.17 -6.91 3.20
CA LEU A 78 7.53 -5.51 2.98
C LEU A 78 8.85 -5.14 3.67
N LYS A 79 9.15 -5.71 4.85
CA LYS A 79 10.40 -5.45 5.58
C LYS A 79 11.64 -6.11 4.98
N THR A 80 11.50 -7.31 4.43
CA THR A 80 12.64 -8.20 4.17
C THR A 80 12.89 -8.50 2.71
N GLU A 81 11.85 -8.41 1.86
CA GLU A 81 11.92 -8.78 0.45
C GLU A 81 11.81 -7.57 -0.48
N VAL A 82 11.30 -6.43 0.01
CA VAL A 82 11.23 -5.18 -0.75
C VAL A 82 12.41 -4.28 -0.37
N ASN A 83 13.17 -3.83 -1.38
CA ASN A 83 14.44 -3.12 -1.17
C ASN A 83 14.26 -1.60 -1.13
N TRP A 84 13.60 -1.10 -0.08
CA TRP A 84 13.34 0.34 0.08
C TRP A 84 14.62 1.19 0.12
N GLU A 85 14.58 2.31 -0.58
CA GLU A 85 15.58 3.38 -0.54
C GLU A 85 15.31 4.34 0.62
N GLU A 86 14.03 4.62 0.92
CA GLU A 86 13.57 5.48 2.02
C GLU A 86 12.59 4.71 2.94
N PRO A 87 13.08 3.70 3.70
CA PRO A 87 12.23 2.83 4.53
C PRO A 87 11.40 3.58 5.58
N GLU A 88 11.89 4.70 6.10
CA GLU A 88 11.19 5.57 7.05
C GLU A 88 9.91 6.20 6.49
N GLU A 89 9.80 6.32 5.16
CA GLU A 89 8.63 6.88 4.48
C GLU A 89 7.59 5.80 4.14
N VAL A 90 7.83 4.54 4.50
CA VAL A 90 6.93 3.42 4.19
C VAL A 90 5.90 3.24 5.31
N GLN A 91 4.64 3.53 4.96
CA GLN A 91 3.51 3.48 5.87
C GLN A 91 2.43 2.53 5.36
N LEU A 92 1.81 1.78 6.26
CA LEU A 92 0.73 0.87 5.94
C LEU A 92 -0.50 1.19 6.80
N LEU A 93 -1.57 1.64 6.18
CA LEU A 93 -2.88 1.72 6.83
C LEU A 93 -3.59 0.38 6.65
N VAL A 94 -4.12 -0.16 7.74
CA VAL A 94 -4.83 -1.45 7.75
C VAL A 94 -6.21 -1.28 8.39
N TYR A 95 -7.23 -1.70 7.66
CA TYR A 95 -8.55 -1.96 8.20
C TYR A 95 -8.76 -3.48 8.24
N ASP A 96 -9.11 -4.04 9.39
CA ASP A 96 -9.31 -5.48 9.56
C ASP A 96 -10.58 -5.74 10.37
N GLU A 97 -11.61 -6.27 9.73
CA GLU A 97 -12.89 -6.57 10.39
C GLU A 97 -12.75 -7.52 11.60
N ARG A 98 -11.69 -8.33 11.65
CA ARG A 98 -11.45 -9.29 12.74
C ARG A 98 -11.12 -8.63 14.07
N THR A 99 -10.52 -7.44 14.05
CA THR A 99 -10.13 -6.75 15.29
C THR A 99 -11.31 -6.04 15.93
N GLY A 100 -12.43 -5.88 15.20
CA GLY A 100 -13.57 -5.08 15.64
C GLY A 100 -13.32 -3.57 15.55
N ASP A 101 -12.22 -3.15 14.90
CA ASP A 101 -11.93 -1.75 14.67
C ASP A 101 -12.86 -1.19 13.59
N GLU A 102 -13.40 0.01 13.81
CA GLU A 102 -14.22 0.72 12.82
C GLU A 102 -13.40 1.69 11.94
N ILE A 103 -12.08 1.73 12.13
CA ILE A 103 -11.17 2.67 11.49
C ILE A 103 -9.88 2.00 11.01
N TYR A 104 -9.18 2.66 10.08
CA TYR A 104 -7.83 2.25 9.68
C TYR A 104 -6.83 2.49 10.82
N ARG A 105 -5.99 1.50 11.08
CA ARG A 105 -4.81 1.62 11.95
C ARG A 105 -3.58 1.92 11.10
N LEU A 106 -2.79 2.89 11.52
CA LEU A 106 -1.48 3.16 10.93
C LEU A 106 -0.45 2.18 11.50
N ILE A 107 0.31 1.55 10.60
CA ILE A 107 1.46 0.72 10.90
C ILE A 107 2.66 1.39 10.23
N ASN A 108 3.55 1.94 11.04
CA ASN A 108 4.87 2.36 10.56
C ASN A 108 5.73 1.10 10.44
N ILE A 109 6.10 0.75 9.22
CA ILE A 109 6.74 -0.54 8.98
C ILE A 109 8.13 -0.56 9.65
N PHE A 110 8.90 0.52 9.54
CA PHE A 110 10.30 0.56 9.94
C PHE A 110 10.61 1.38 11.21
N GLU A 111 9.60 1.73 12.02
CA GLU A 111 9.88 2.42 13.29
C GLU A 111 10.72 1.55 14.24
N ALA A 112 11.66 2.20 14.92
CA ALA A 112 12.44 1.59 16.00
C ALA A 112 11.54 1.33 17.20
N GLU A 113 11.50 0.09 17.69
CA GLU A 113 10.91 -0.26 18.99
C GLU A 113 11.59 0.50 20.15
#